data_AF-A0A358KHL3-F1
#
_entry.id   AF-A0A358KHL3-F1
#
_cell.length_a   1.000
_cell.length_b   1.000
_cell.length_c   1.000
_cell.angle_alpha   90.00
_cell.angle_beta   90.00
_cell.angle_gamma   90.00
#
_symmetry.space_group_name_H-M   'P 1'
#
loop_
_entity.id
_entity.type
_entity.pdbx_description
1 polymer ?
#
loop_
_entity_poly.entity_id
_entity_poly.type
_entity_poly.pdbx_seq_one_letter_code
_entity_poly.pdbx_strand_id
1 'polypeptide(L)'
;MQAAAVPDEKLFESLESIIDLDQFYRYWAMECLVGANDGYASNRNNFFVYNDPTSSRFHFIPWGTDGVFRIRSGRANQSGTPFSVMAEGVIAHRLYKTERGRKRYRAELLRLFDEVWIEAELTKQIDRLAPMLRPHTHLPPRLFDPAVERVREFITERRAFLAPELTGPIPLWPRPLRESSSKSTPKLFSLKSTFNTQWTKTADLTSENETSDCSINLTHG
;
A
#
# COMPACT_ATOMS: atom_id res chain seq x y z
N MET A 1 -5.31 8.30 -16.36
CA MET A 1 -3.90 8.68 -16.13
C MET A 1 -3.14 8.50 -17.45
N GLN A 2 -2.95 9.58 -18.22
CA GLN A 2 -2.32 9.52 -19.55
C GLN A 2 -0.83 9.16 -19.49
N ALA A 3 -0.14 9.52 -18.39
CA ALA A 3 1.28 9.21 -18.18
C ALA A 3 1.57 7.70 -18.17
N ALA A 4 0.67 6.89 -17.60
CA ALA A 4 0.79 5.43 -17.62
C ALA A 4 0.29 4.79 -18.92
N ALA A 5 -0.07 5.57 -19.95
CA ALA A 5 -0.54 5.09 -21.25
C ALA A 5 0.49 5.28 -22.38
N VAL A 6 1.61 5.96 -22.11
CA VAL A 6 2.70 6.17 -23.08
C VAL A 6 3.42 4.85 -23.43
N PRO A 7 4.20 4.75 -24.51
CA PRO A 7 5.07 3.61 -24.79
C PRO A 7 6.10 3.33 -23.67
N ASP A 8 6.57 2.09 -23.54
CA ASP A 8 7.43 1.66 -22.43
C ASP A 8 8.75 2.45 -22.37
N GLU A 9 9.26 2.92 -23.50
CA GLU A 9 10.49 3.72 -23.61
C GLU A 9 10.35 5.08 -22.91
N LYS A 10 9.14 5.64 -22.90
CA LYS A 10 8.83 6.95 -22.29
C LYS A 10 8.17 6.82 -20.91
N LEU A 11 7.88 5.59 -20.48
CA LEU A 11 7.08 5.34 -19.28
C LEU A 11 7.71 5.93 -18.02
N PHE A 12 9.02 5.73 -17.83
CA PHE A 12 9.72 6.21 -16.63
C PHE A 12 9.74 7.73 -16.57
N GLU A 13 10.18 8.39 -17.65
CA GLU A 13 10.20 9.86 -17.73
C GLU A 13 8.80 10.45 -17.49
N SER A 14 7.79 9.86 -18.13
CA SER A 14 6.41 10.34 -18.00
C SER A 14 5.88 10.17 -16.57
N LEU A 15 6.17 9.06 -15.89
CA LEU A 15 5.75 8.84 -14.51
C LEU A 15 6.57 9.67 -13.50
N GLU A 16 7.89 9.78 -13.67
CA GLU A 16 8.78 10.54 -12.78
C GLU A 16 8.45 12.04 -12.76
N SER A 17 7.85 12.55 -13.84
CA SER A 17 7.37 13.94 -13.92
C SER A 17 6.17 14.26 -13.01
N ILE A 18 5.44 13.25 -12.56
CA ILE A 18 4.19 13.44 -11.79
C ILE A 18 4.11 12.61 -10.51
N ILE A 19 4.95 11.58 -10.34
CA ILE A 19 4.94 10.67 -9.20
C ILE A 19 6.37 10.58 -8.68
N ASP A 20 6.52 10.59 -7.35
CA ASP A 20 7.78 10.20 -6.74
C ASP A 20 7.96 8.68 -6.89
N LEU A 21 8.72 8.26 -7.91
CA LEU A 21 8.90 6.84 -8.19
C LEU A 21 9.67 6.10 -7.10
N ASP A 22 10.62 6.75 -6.42
CA ASP A 22 11.37 6.09 -5.33
C ASP A 22 10.43 5.76 -4.18
N GLN A 23 9.58 6.71 -3.81
CA GLN A 23 8.53 6.48 -2.82
C GLN A 23 7.54 5.41 -3.29
N PHE A 24 7.12 5.46 -4.55
CA PHE A 24 6.15 4.50 -5.09
C PHE A 24 6.68 3.07 -5.09
N TYR A 25 7.94 2.84 -5.49
CA TYR A 25 8.55 1.51 -5.43
C TYR A 25 8.63 1.00 -4.00
N ARG A 26 8.97 1.85 -3.03
CA ARG A 26 8.99 1.50 -1.61
C ARG A 26 7.61 1.13 -1.09
N TYR A 27 6.60 1.95 -1.39
CA TYR A 27 5.21 1.71 -1.07
C TYR A 27 4.73 0.36 -1.63
N TRP A 28 4.96 0.13 -2.92
CA TRP A 28 4.55 -1.07 -3.62
C TRP A 28 5.24 -2.34 -3.09
N ALA A 29 6.56 -2.28 -2.90
CA ALA A 29 7.31 -3.39 -2.33
C ALA A 29 6.86 -3.70 -0.90
N MET A 30 6.58 -2.67 -0.09
CA MET A 30 6.05 -2.85 1.26
C MET A 30 4.65 -3.48 1.27
N GLU A 31 3.73 -3.06 0.39
CA GLU A 31 2.42 -3.70 0.25
C GLU A 31 2.56 -5.21 -0.04
N CYS A 32 3.47 -5.58 -0.93
CA CYS A 32 3.74 -6.98 -1.23
C CYS A 32 4.37 -7.71 -0.05
N LEU A 33 5.33 -7.09 0.63
CA LEU A 33 6.06 -7.67 1.75
C LEU A 33 5.11 -8.02 2.91
N VAL A 34 4.23 -7.10 3.31
CA VAL A 34 3.27 -7.31 4.40
C VAL A 34 2.05 -8.14 4.01
N GLY A 35 1.87 -8.45 2.72
CA GLY A 35 0.69 -9.17 2.22
C GLY A 35 -0.58 -8.31 2.23
N ALA A 36 -0.48 -7.05 1.78
CA ALA A 36 -1.60 -6.11 1.65
C ALA A 36 -2.54 -6.50 0.49
N ASN A 37 -3.30 -7.57 0.72
CA ASN A 37 -4.14 -8.23 -0.28
C ASN A 37 -5.25 -7.35 -0.86
N ASP A 38 -5.69 -6.32 -0.13
CA ASP A 38 -6.71 -5.37 -0.58
C ASP A 38 -6.12 -3.99 -0.95
N GLY A 39 -4.79 -3.86 -0.97
CA GLY A 39 -4.09 -2.60 -1.28
C GLY A 39 -4.12 -2.21 -2.76
N TYR A 40 -3.41 -1.13 -3.10
CA TYR A 40 -3.33 -0.59 -4.46
C TYR A 40 -2.82 -1.62 -5.46
N ALA A 41 -1.70 -2.26 -5.13
CA ALA A 41 -0.99 -3.17 -6.01
C ALA A 41 -1.77 -4.47 -6.26
N SER A 42 -2.75 -4.79 -5.40
CA SER A 42 -3.57 -6.00 -5.44
C SER A 42 -5.01 -5.73 -5.87
N ASN A 43 -5.88 -5.28 -4.98
CA ASN A 43 -7.30 -5.10 -5.33
C ASN A 43 -7.63 -3.67 -5.77
N ARG A 44 -6.66 -2.74 -5.77
CA ARG A 44 -6.84 -1.32 -6.09
C ARG A 44 -7.77 -0.62 -5.09
N ASN A 45 -7.65 -0.99 -3.81
CA ASN A 45 -8.36 -0.40 -2.69
C ASN A 45 -7.34 0.01 -1.60
N ASN A 46 -7.79 0.58 -0.48
CA ASN A 46 -6.96 0.79 0.71
C ASN A 46 -5.69 1.62 0.48
N PHE A 47 -5.80 2.71 -0.29
CA PHE A 47 -4.72 3.66 -0.49
C PHE A 47 -5.26 5.08 -0.68
N PHE A 48 -4.43 6.06 -0.32
CA PHE A 48 -4.59 7.46 -0.72
C PHE A 48 -3.47 7.86 -1.67
N VAL A 49 -3.71 8.93 -2.42
CA VAL A 49 -2.71 9.59 -3.25
C VAL A 49 -2.66 11.06 -2.83
N TYR A 50 -1.50 11.50 -2.37
CA TYR A 50 -1.25 12.87 -1.93
C TYR A 50 -0.44 13.60 -2.99
N ASN A 51 -0.88 14.81 -3.38
CA ASN A 51 -0.08 15.70 -4.22
C ASN A 51 0.75 16.60 -3.32
N ASP A 52 2.06 16.37 -3.26
CA ASP A 52 2.97 17.21 -2.48
C ASP A 52 3.12 18.58 -3.13
N PRO A 53 2.71 19.68 -2.46
CA PRO A 53 2.79 21.02 -3.04
C PRO A 53 4.22 21.51 -3.25
N THR A 54 5.22 20.89 -2.61
CA THR A 54 6.62 21.30 -2.74
C THR A 54 7.27 20.70 -3.98
N SER A 55 7.10 19.40 -4.22
CA SER A 55 7.64 18.72 -5.41
C SER A 55 6.68 18.67 -6.60
N SER A 56 5.39 19.01 -6.39
CA SER A 56 4.30 18.80 -7.35
C SER A 56 4.18 17.35 -7.84
N ARG A 57 4.63 16.39 -7.02
CA ARG A 57 4.56 14.96 -7.32
C ARG A 57 3.58 14.25 -6.39
N PHE A 58 2.99 13.19 -6.93
CA PHE A 58 2.10 12.32 -6.20
C PHE A 58 2.87 11.29 -5.37
N HIS A 59 2.39 11.07 -4.15
CA HIS A 59 2.88 10.11 -3.18
C HIS A 59 1.76 9.14 -2.81
N PHE A 60 2.07 7.85 -2.74
CA PHE A 60 1.10 6.82 -2.36
C PHE A 60 1.16 6.58 -0.86
N ILE A 61 0.00 6.46 -0.21
CA ILE A 61 -0.10 6.26 1.24
C ILE A 61 -0.97 5.03 1.49
N PRO A 62 -0.48 4.02 2.23
CA PRO A 62 -1.29 2.86 2.58
C PRO A 62 -2.41 3.25 3.54
N TRP A 63 -3.55 2.58 3.44
CA TRP A 63 -4.69 2.74 4.34
C TRP A 63 -5.27 1.37 4.69
N GLY A 64 -6.03 1.25 5.79
CA GLY A 64 -6.76 0.01 6.11
C GLY A 64 -5.87 -1.24 6.15
N THR A 65 -4.80 -1.21 6.94
CA THR A 65 -3.82 -2.31 7.05
C THR A 65 -4.25 -3.40 8.02
N ASP A 66 -5.52 -3.48 8.38
CA ASP A 66 -6.09 -4.53 9.24
C ASP A 66 -6.07 -5.91 8.54
N GLY A 67 -6.04 -5.92 7.20
CA GLY A 67 -6.02 -7.13 6.38
C GLY A 67 -4.63 -7.64 5.97
N VAL A 68 -3.54 -7.19 6.60
CA VAL A 68 -2.14 -7.60 6.29
C VAL A 68 -1.69 -8.81 7.13
N PHE A 69 -0.42 -9.22 6.99
CA PHE A 69 0.21 -10.37 7.65
C PHE A 69 -0.50 -11.71 7.42
N ARG A 70 -0.97 -11.91 6.19
CA ARG A 70 -1.60 -13.16 5.77
C ARG A 70 -1.35 -13.43 4.30
N ILE A 71 -1.30 -14.70 3.94
CA ILE A 71 -1.21 -15.14 2.55
C ILE A 71 -2.47 -14.72 1.78
N ARG A 72 -2.31 -14.41 0.49
CA ARG A 72 -3.39 -14.05 -0.43
C ARG A 72 -4.55 -15.05 -0.32
N SER A 73 -5.75 -14.52 -0.12
CA SER A 73 -6.98 -15.32 0.03
C SER A 73 -8.21 -14.53 -0.44
N GLY A 74 -9.34 -15.22 -0.66
CA GLY A 74 -10.61 -14.59 -1.04
C GLY A 74 -10.55 -13.85 -2.38
N ARG A 75 -11.08 -12.61 -2.42
CA ARG A 75 -11.10 -11.76 -3.64
C ARG A 75 -9.71 -11.34 -4.13
N ALA A 76 -8.69 -11.47 -3.27
CA ALA A 76 -7.29 -11.24 -3.62
C ALA A 76 -6.57 -12.53 -4.07
N ASN A 77 -7.29 -13.65 -4.23
CA ASN A 77 -6.71 -14.87 -4.77
C ASN A 77 -6.30 -14.65 -6.23
N GLN A 78 -5.00 -14.48 -6.42
CA GLN A 78 -4.36 -14.33 -7.72
C GLN A 78 -3.66 -15.63 -8.12
N SER A 79 -4.41 -16.75 -8.10
CA SER A 79 -3.88 -18.06 -8.52
C SER A 79 -3.14 -17.96 -9.86
N GLY A 80 -1.98 -18.61 -9.93
CA GLY A 80 -1.08 -18.58 -11.07
C GLY A 80 -0.18 -17.33 -11.17
N THR A 81 -0.21 -16.42 -10.21
CA THR A 81 0.73 -15.29 -10.12
C THR A 81 1.82 -15.53 -9.07
N PRO A 82 3.00 -14.92 -9.22
CA PRO A 82 4.02 -14.92 -8.16
C PRO A 82 3.53 -14.28 -6.85
N PHE A 83 4.01 -14.80 -5.72
CA PHE A 83 3.70 -14.30 -4.38
C PHE A 83 4.51 -13.06 -3.99
N SER A 84 5.69 -12.88 -4.59
CA SER A 84 6.64 -11.80 -4.32
C SER A 84 6.27 -10.47 -4.99
N VAL A 85 5.28 -10.45 -5.88
CA VAL A 85 4.83 -9.23 -6.56
C VAL A 85 3.31 -9.22 -6.70
N MET A 86 2.70 -8.03 -6.54
CA MET A 86 1.30 -7.74 -6.87
C MET A 86 1.31 -6.65 -7.94
N ALA A 87 0.77 -6.88 -9.13
CA ALA A 87 0.85 -5.91 -10.23
C ALA A 87 -0.51 -5.69 -10.93
N GLU A 88 -1.57 -5.55 -10.14
CA GLU A 88 -2.93 -5.24 -10.64
C GLU A 88 -3.19 -3.74 -10.79
N GLY A 89 -2.53 -2.91 -9.97
CA GLY A 89 -2.59 -1.46 -10.07
C GLY A 89 -1.90 -0.96 -11.35
N VAL A 90 -2.49 0.02 -12.05
CA VAL A 90 -2.03 0.42 -13.39
C VAL A 90 -0.57 0.84 -13.47
N ILE A 91 -0.06 1.58 -12.47
CA ILE A 91 1.34 2.03 -12.44
C ILE A 91 2.26 0.84 -12.19
N ALA A 92 1.97 0.04 -11.15
CA ALA A 92 2.72 -1.18 -10.83
C ALA A 92 2.77 -2.13 -12.03
N HIS A 93 1.63 -2.35 -12.69
CA HIS A 93 1.49 -3.20 -13.86
C HIS A 93 2.36 -2.74 -15.02
N ARG A 94 2.29 -1.44 -15.37
CA ARG A 94 3.08 -0.87 -16.47
C ARG A 94 4.57 -0.93 -16.18
N LEU A 95 4.98 -0.56 -14.96
CA LEU A 95 6.39 -0.64 -14.56
C LEU A 95 6.90 -2.09 -14.60
N TYR A 96 6.13 -3.06 -14.09
CA TYR A 96 6.55 -4.47 -14.05
C TYR A 96 6.60 -5.15 -15.43
N LYS A 97 5.94 -4.59 -16.46
CA LYS A 97 6.10 -5.06 -17.86
C LYS A 97 7.49 -4.79 -18.41
N THR A 98 8.16 -3.75 -17.92
CA THR A 98 9.53 -3.42 -18.34
C THR A 98 10.57 -4.20 -17.53
N GLU A 99 11.70 -4.55 -18.16
CA GLU A 99 12.82 -5.19 -17.45
C GLU A 99 13.42 -4.27 -16.38
N ARG A 100 13.59 -2.99 -16.71
CA ARG A 100 14.05 -1.94 -15.78
C ARG A 100 13.18 -1.89 -14.52
N GLY A 101 11.86 -1.91 -14.70
CA GLY A 101 10.94 -1.81 -13.57
C GLY A 101 10.89 -3.05 -12.69
N ARG A 102 10.99 -4.26 -13.29
CA ARG A 102 11.14 -5.52 -12.54
C ARG A 102 12.40 -5.54 -11.68
N LYS A 103 13.53 -5.12 -12.25
CA LYS A 103 14.82 -5.04 -11.53
C LYS A 103 14.75 -4.04 -10.38
N ARG A 104 14.20 -2.85 -10.61
CA ARG A 104 14.02 -1.81 -9.57
C ARG A 104 13.09 -2.28 -8.44
N TYR A 105 11.97 -2.90 -8.77
CA TYR A 105 11.05 -3.47 -7.78
C TYR A 105 11.72 -4.54 -6.91
N ARG A 106 12.41 -5.52 -7.53
CA ARG A 106 13.08 -6.59 -6.78
C ARG A 106 14.19 -6.04 -5.89
N ALA A 107 14.96 -5.07 -6.37
CA ALA A 107 16.00 -4.41 -5.57
C ALA A 107 15.40 -3.73 -4.33
N GLU A 108 14.29 -2.99 -4.48
CA GLU A 108 13.63 -2.33 -3.36
C GLU A 108 13.01 -3.34 -2.37
N LEU A 109 12.40 -4.43 -2.86
CA LEU A 109 11.88 -5.50 -1.99
C LEU A 109 12.99 -6.17 -1.18
N LEU A 110 14.14 -6.46 -1.80
CA LEU A 110 15.31 -7.00 -1.10
C LEU A 110 15.88 -6.00 -0.08
N ARG A 111 15.96 -4.72 -0.44
CA ARG A 111 16.38 -3.65 0.48
C ARG A 111 15.47 -3.58 1.71
N LEU A 112 14.15 -3.65 1.54
CA LEU A 112 13.20 -3.68 2.65
C LEU A 112 13.38 -4.92 3.53
N PHE A 113 13.69 -6.06 2.93
CA PHE A 113 14.03 -7.27 3.68
C PHE A 113 15.27 -7.06 4.55
N ASP A 114 16.31 -6.40 4.03
CA ASP A 114 17.58 -6.25 4.73
C ASP A 114 17.57 -5.12 5.78
N GLU A 115 16.79 -4.06 5.55
CA GLU A 115 16.81 -2.86 6.38
C GLU A 115 15.60 -2.69 7.31
N VAL A 116 14.44 -3.26 6.95
CA VAL A 116 13.16 -2.99 7.64
C VAL A 116 12.52 -4.26 8.20
N TRP A 117 12.56 -5.36 7.45
CA TRP A 117 11.97 -6.64 7.85
C TRP A 117 12.91 -7.46 8.75
N ILE A 118 13.25 -6.89 9.90
CA ILE A 118 14.11 -7.55 10.87
C ILE A 118 13.24 -8.44 11.75
N GLU A 119 13.20 -9.74 11.45
CA GLU A 119 12.26 -10.68 12.05
C GLU A 119 12.36 -10.71 13.58
N ALA A 120 13.57 -10.62 14.13
CA ALA A 120 13.79 -10.57 15.57
C ALA A 120 13.17 -9.33 16.23
N GLU A 121 13.32 -8.14 15.62
CA GLU A 121 12.75 -6.90 16.15
C GLU A 121 11.24 -6.85 15.99
N LEU A 122 10.71 -7.36 14.88
CA LEU A 122 9.26 -7.48 14.67
C LEU A 122 8.62 -8.47 15.65
N THR A 123 9.27 -9.60 15.89
CA THR A 123 8.85 -10.61 16.89
C THR A 123 8.85 -10.02 18.30
N LYS A 124 9.88 -9.25 18.66
CA LYS A 124 9.95 -8.52 19.94
C LYS A 124 8.83 -7.49 20.09
N GLN A 125 8.42 -6.83 19.01
CA GLN A 125 7.26 -5.95 19.03
C GLN A 125 5.97 -6.72 19.33
N ILE A 126 5.79 -7.92 18.76
CA ILE A 126 4.65 -8.80 19.10
C ILE A 126 4.69 -9.16 20.59
N ASP A 127 5.84 -9.58 21.11
CA ASP A 127 5.99 -9.98 22.52
C ASP A 127 5.69 -8.84 23.49
N ARG A 128 5.95 -7.60 23.07
CA ARG A 128 5.58 -6.39 23.83
C ARG A 128 4.08 -6.08 23.73
N LEU A 129 3.51 -6.10 22.52
CA LEU A 129 2.16 -5.62 22.26
C LEU A 129 1.08 -6.63 22.65
N ALA A 130 1.28 -7.93 22.43
CA ALA A 130 0.26 -8.93 22.70
C ALA A 130 -0.18 -8.96 24.19
N PRO A 131 0.74 -8.91 25.19
CA PRO A 131 0.35 -8.80 26.60
C PRO A 131 -0.33 -7.47 26.94
N MET A 132 0.00 -6.36 26.26
CA MET A 132 -0.68 -5.07 26.46
C MET A 132 -2.13 -5.12 25.97
N LEU A 133 -2.38 -5.81 24.85
CA LEU A 133 -3.72 -5.93 24.28
C LEU A 133 -4.59 -6.97 25.01
N ARG A 134 -3.97 -8.01 25.60
CA ARG A 134 -4.66 -9.16 26.17
C ARG A 134 -5.74 -8.79 27.23
N PRO A 135 -5.52 -7.86 28.17
CA PRO A 135 -6.54 -7.45 29.14
C PRO A 135 -7.68 -6.62 28.55
N HIS A 136 -7.48 -6.03 27.36
CA HIS A 136 -8.39 -5.07 26.74
C HIS A 136 -9.18 -5.63 25.56
N THR A 137 -8.95 -6.89 25.20
CA THR A 137 -9.71 -7.57 24.14
C THR A 137 -10.84 -8.42 24.73
N HIS A 138 -11.98 -8.42 24.05
CA HIS A 138 -13.10 -9.33 24.36
C HIS A 138 -12.88 -10.75 23.80
N LEU A 139 -11.82 -10.96 23.02
CA LEU A 139 -11.54 -12.26 22.40
C LEU A 139 -11.05 -13.27 23.46
N PRO A 140 -11.64 -14.48 23.51
CA PRO A 140 -11.13 -15.54 24.38
C PRO A 140 -9.74 -16.02 23.94
N PRO A 141 -8.92 -16.60 24.84
CA PRO A 141 -7.55 -17.05 24.51
C PRO A 141 -7.51 -17.96 23.28
N ARG A 142 -8.47 -18.89 23.16
CA ARG A 142 -8.62 -19.81 22.02
C ARG A 142 -8.74 -19.15 20.64
N LEU A 143 -9.07 -17.86 20.57
CA LEU A 143 -9.14 -17.07 19.33
C LEU A 143 -7.98 -16.07 19.23
N PHE A 144 -7.61 -15.44 20.34
CA PHE A 144 -6.57 -14.41 20.36
C PHE A 144 -5.17 -15.00 20.18
N ASP A 145 -4.79 -16.03 20.95
CA ASP A 145 -3.43 -16.55 20.96
C ASP A 145 -3.07 -17.13 19.58
N PRO A 146 -3.92 -17.93 18.91
CA PRO A 146 -3.63 -18.38 17.55
C PRO A 146 -3.60 -17.26 16.51
N ALA A 147 -4.31 -16.14 16.74
CA ALA A 147 -4.26 -14.99 15.84
C ALA A 147 -2.93 -14.24 15.94
N VAL A 148 -2.41 -14.07 17.15
CA VAL A 148 -1.07 -13.52 17.40
C VAL A 148 0.00 -14.42 16.77
N GLU A 149 -0.10 -15.73 16.98
CA GLU A 149 0.88 -16.67 16.42
C GLU A 149 0.84 -16.71 14.90
N ARG A 150 -0.32 -16.61 14.25
CA ARG A 150 -0.37 -16.48 12.77
C ARG A 150 0.37 -15.25 12.24
N VAL A 151 0.32 -14.11 12.96
CA VAL A 151 1.07 -12.91 12.58
C VAL A 151 2.57 -13.16 12.77
N ARG A 152 2.95 -13.81 13.88
CA ARG A 152 4.34 -14.18 14.15
C ARG A 152 4.90 -15.12 13.08
N GLU A 153 4.20 -16.21 12.79
CA GLU A 153 4.53 -17.18 11.74
C GLU A 153 4.68 -16.49 10.38
N PHE A 154 3.72 -15.64 10.00
CA PHE A 154 3.82 -14.88 8.76
C PHE A 154 5.11 -14.08 8.71
N ILE A 155 5.46 -13.36 9.79
CA ILE A 155 6.67 -12.53 9.85
C ILE A 155 7.93 -13.39 9.73
N THR A 156 8.04 -14.44 10.53
CA THR A 156 9.24 -15.28 10.61
C THR A 156 9.45 -16.11 9.34
N GLU A 157 8.37 -16.55 8.69
CA GLU A 157 8.46 -17.38 7.50
C GLU A 157 8.51 -16.57 6.20
N ARG A 158 8.17 -15.27 6.22
CA ARG A 158 7.97 -14.46 5.00
C ARG A 158 9.16 -14.52 4.04
N ARG A 159 10.38 -14.39 4.56
CA ARG A 159 11.60 -14.40 3.77
C ARG A 159 11.82 -15.75 3.09
N ALA A 160 11.73 -16.84 3.86
CA ALA A 160 11.86 -18.19 3.34
C ALA A 160 10.77 -18.51 2.32
N PHE A 161 9.54 -18.06 2.58
CA PHE A 161 8.39 -18.24 1.69
C PHE A 161 8.58 -17.55 0.33
N LEU A 162 9.15 -16.33 0.30
CA LEU A 162 9.40 -15.60 -0.95
C LEU A 162 10.76 -15.93 -1.61
N ALA A 163 11.69 -16.58 -0.90
CA ALA A 163 13.04 -16.86 -1.38
C ALA A 163 13.10 -17.58 -2.75
N PRO A 164 12.24 -18.56 -3.08
CA PRO A 164 12.26 -19.21 -4.39
C PRO A 164 12.07 -18.23 -5.56
N GLU A 165 11.24 -17.19 -5.38
CA GLU A 165 10.98 -16.18 -6.41
C GLU A 165 12.02 -15.04 -6.40
N LEU A 166 12.72 -14.86 -5.27
CA LEU A 166 13.65 -13.75 -5.05
C LEU A 166 15.12 -14.12 -5.20
N THR A 167 15.46 -15.41 -5.34
CA THR A 167 16.83 -15.88 -5.63
C THR A 167 16.99 -16.35 -7.08
N GLY A 168 15.91 -16.82 -7.72
CA GLY A 168 15.91 -17.24 -9.11
C GLY A 168 15.73 -16.10 -10.14
N PRO A 169 15.35 -16.43 -11.39
CA PRO A 169 14.93 -15.45 -12.39
C PRO A 169 13.77 -14.58 -11.87
N ILE A 170 13.74 -13.29 -12.24
CA ILE A 170 12.64 -12.41 -11.81
C ILE A 170 11.33 -12.91 -12.44
N PRO A 171 10.30 -13.26 -11.64
CA PRO A 171 9.07 -13.80 -12.19
C PRO A 171 8.35 -12.76 -13.04
N LEU A 172 7.72 -13.22 -14.13
CA LEU A 172 6.86 -12.37 -14.94
C LEU A 172 5.47 -12.27 -14.31
N TRP A 173 4.75 -11.18 -14.61
CA TRP A 173 3.35 -11.06 -14.25
C TRP A 173 2.48 -11.63 -15.38
N PRO A 174 1.75 -12.73 -15.15
CA PRO A 174 1.10 -13.47 -16.24
C PRO A 174 -0.29 -12.95 -16.58
N ARG A 175 -0.86 -12.07 -15.74
CA ARG A 175 -2.22 -11.57 -15.93
C ARG A 175 -2.22 -10.29 -16.76
N PRO A 176 -3.20 -10.08 -17.65
CA PRO A 176 -3.40 -8.78 -18.28
C PRO A 176 -3.82 -7.74 -17.23
N LEU A 177 -3.72 -6.45 -17.58
CA LEU A 177 -4.21 -5.38 -16.71
C LEU A 177 -5.72 -5.56 -16.52
N ARG A 178 -6.18 -5.66 -15.27
CA ARG A 178 -7.61 -5.77 -14.97
C ARG A 178 -8.33 -4.51 -15.42
N GLU A 179 -9.19 -4.64 -16.43
CA GLU A 179 -10.04 -3.54 -16.89
C GLU A 179 -10.94 -3.03 -15.75
N SER A 180 -11.36 -1.78 -15.86
CA SER A 180 -12.42 -1.27 -15.00
C SER A 180 -13.71 -2.03 -15.34
N SER A 181 -14.32 -2.69 -14.35
CA SER A 181 -15.65 -3.30 -14.54
C SER A 181 -16.76 -2.26 -14.74
N SER A 182 -16.45 -0.98 -14.53
CA SER A 182 -17.36 0.14 -14.79
C SER A 182 -17.27 0.53 -16.27
N LYS A 183 -18.27 0.10 -17.03
CA LYS A 183 -18.62 0.65 -18.36
C LYS A 183 -19.29 2.02 -18.25
N SER A 184 -19.57 2.49 -17.04
CA SER A 184 -20.12 3.81 -16.79
C SER A 184 -18.97 4.81 -16.66
N THR A 185 -19.01 5.88 -17.45
CA THR A 185 -18.32 7.10 -17.06
C THR A 185 -18.81 7.44 -15.65
N PRO A 186 -17.95 7.49 -14.62
CA PRO A 186 -18.41 7.93 -13.31
C PRO A 186 -19.03 9.30 -13.51
N LYS A 187 -20.32 9.44 -13.21
CA LYS A 187 -20.93 10.76 -13.19
C LYS A 187 -20.17 11.52 -12.12
N LEU A 188 -19.55 12.63 -12.51
CA LEU A 188 -18.95 13.55 -11.56
C LEU A 188 -20.06 13.92 -10.56
N PHE A 189 -19.95 13.38 -9.36
CA PHE A 189 -20.84 13.68 -8.25
C PHE A 189 -20.10 14.67 -7.38
N SER A 190 -20.55 15.92 -7.42
CA SER A 190 -20.05 16.96 -6.53
C SER A 190 -20.91 16.96 -5.27
N LEU A 191 -20.33 16.56 -4.14
CA LEU A 191 -20.96 16.62 -2.83
C LEU A 191 -20.58 17.94 -2.16
N LYS A 192 -21.59 18.68 -1.70
CA LYS A 192 -21.42 19.90 -0.90
C LYS A 192 -21.67 19.57 0.56
N SER A 193 -20.76 19.96 1.44
CA SER A 193 -21.00 19.97 2.88
C SER A 193 -20.32 21.16 3.51
N THR A 194 -20.98 21.75 4.50
CA THR A 194 -20.36 22.72 5.41
C THR A 194 -20.23 21.99 6.73
N PHE A 195 -19.05 22.01 7.33
CA PHE A 195 -18.90 21.48 8.67
C PHE A 195 -18.22 22.54 9.52
N ASN A 196 -18.80 22.79 10.69
CA ASN A 196 -18.21 23.62 11.73
C ASN A 196 -17.48 22.68 12.68
N THR A 197 -16.21 22.95 12.94
CA THR A 197 -15.46 22.20 13.94
C THR A 197 -14.39 23.10 14.55
N GLN A 198 -13.91 22.71 15.72
CA GLN A 198 -12.81 23.39 16.41
C GLN A 198 -11.51 22.70 16.03
N TRP A 199 -10.45 23.48 15.81
CA TRP A 199 -9.11 22.94 15.50
C TRP A 199 -8.05 23.75 16.23
N THR A 200 -6.90 23.12 16.51
CA THR A 200 -5.75 23.79 17.12
C THR A 200 -4.67 24.06 16.06
N LYS A 201 -3.92 25.16 16.22
CA LYS A 201 -2.96 25.71 15.22
C LYS A 201 -1.77 24.80 14.92
N THR A 202 -1.55 23.83 15.80
CA THR A 202 -0.55 22.76 15.76
C THR A 202 -1.13 21.56 16.51
N ALA A 203 -0.51 20.38 16.43
CA ALA A 203 -0.83 19.25 17.31
C ALA A 203 -0.54 19.64 18.78
N ASP A 204 -1.45 20.44 19.34
CA ASP A 204 -1.31 21.11 20.62
C ASP A 204 -2.03 20.27 21.67
N LEU A 205 -1.22 19.59 22.47
CA LEU A 205 -1.68 18.73 23.57
C LEU A 205 -2.28 19.53 24.74
N THR A 206 -2.25 20.86 24.68
CA THR A 206 -2.73 21.75 25.75
C THR A 206 -4.15 22.26 25.54
N SER A 207 -4.79 21.96 24.39
CA SER A 207 -6.22 22.20 24.11
C SER A 207 -6.69 23.67 24.23
N GLU A 208 -5.84 24.63 23.85
CA GLU A 208 -6.28 26.01 23.61
C GLU A 208 -6.98 26.09 22.25
N ASN A 209 -8.30 25.93 22.25
CA ASN A 209 -9.12 25.92 21.03
C ASN A 209 -9.26 27.33 20.43
N GLU A 210 -8.84 27.52 19.18
CA GLU A 210 -9.24 28.67 18.36
C GLU A 210 -10.42 28.26 17.45
N THR A 211 -11.41 29.15 17.28
CA THR A 211 -12.54 28.94 16.36
C THR A 211 -12.32 29.83 15.13
N SER A 212 -12.38 29.26 13.93
CA SER A 212 -12.25 30.04 12.69
C SER A 212 -13.05 29.38 11.57
N ASP A 213 -13.67 30.22 10.73
CA ASP A 213 -14.47 29.78 9.60
C ASP A 213 -13.58 29.58 8.38
N CYS A 214 -13.52 28.35 7.86
CA CYS A 214 -12.87 28.05 6.59
C CYS A 214 -13.94 27.87 5.51
N SER A 215 -14.02 28.82 4.59
CA SER A 215 -14.90 28.75 3.43
C SER A 215 -14.07 28.61 2.16
N ILE A 216 -14.21 27.49 1.45
CA ILE A 216 -13.60 27.29 0.14
C ILE A 216 -14.69 27.42 -0.92
N ASN A 217 -14.57 28.45 -1.75
CA ASN A 217 -15.48 28.71 -2.86
C ASN A 217 -14.86 28.21 -4.15
N LEU A 218 -15.56 27.32 -4.86
CA LEU A 218 -15.16 26.87 -6.20
C LEU A 218 -16.37 26.92 -7.13
N THR A 219 -16.19 27.59 -8.26
CA THR A 219 -17.16 27.80 -9.34
C THR A 219 -17.02 26.73 -10.42
N HIS A 220 -18.14 26.38 -11.05
CA HIS A 220 -18.21 25.40 -12.14
C HIS A 220 -18.17 26.10 -13.50
N GLY A 221 -17.36 25.57 -14.42
CA GLY A 221 -17.54 25.69 -15.87
C GLY A 221 -18.00 24.35 -16.44
#